data_AF-A0A5N7MTR0-F1
#
_entry.id   AF-A0A5N7MTR0-F1
#
_cell.length_a   1.000
_cell.length_b   1.000
_cell.length_c   1.000
_cell.angle_alpha   90.00
_cell.angle_beta   90.00
_cell.angle_gamma   90.00
#
_symmetry.space_group_name_H-M   'P 1'
#
loop_
_entity.id
_entity.type
_entity.pdbx_description
1 polymer ?
#
loop_
_entity_poly.entity_id
_entity_poly.type
_entity_poly.pdbx_seq_one_letter_code
_entity_poly.pdbx_strand_id
1 'polypeptide(L)'
;MDHDREQAPDAETSVSDGGAEGQPHLPTEMLAEVAKHLATANPAETVKNLVKFAAVSKSAREVVYDDPAFTTFWRQLDRLRTAAKGLHSLDLPDADLDDITWAAGPTLKFLSGAEQSAVVDRILSGSDVERQALAINLMADHIGDLGGGNRTRLIERAFELFEQHNPVYDPDLPSVGSTLVRAYGYLDRDQKVRFLNAMANHPARAQYFANAVASHSTDHSNSLPPSEPAAVTQSSHLDNSITAIEASVDELIRDNTIVPDETIDVIYAVSVSINSAYDHARRELRDASRTRDRSTLAR
;
A
#
# COMPACT_ATOMS: atom_id res chain seq x y z
N MET A 1 -87.26 33.98 1.94
CA MET A 1 -86.32 33.82 0.82
C MET A 1 -85.00 33.29 1.40
N ASP A 2 -85.01 32.12 2.04
CA ASP A 2 -85.21 30.79 1.45
C ASP A 2 -84.29 30.57 0.25
N HIS A 3 -83.13 29.98 0.52
CA HIS A 3 -82.78 28.71 -0.12
C HIS A 3 -81.73 27.97 0.71
N ASP A 4 -82.23 26.96 1.43
CA ASP A 4 -81.51 25.76 1.77
C ASP A 4 -80.90 25.13 0.51
N ARG A 5 -79.66 24.65 0.62
CA ARG A 5 -79.25 23.42 -0.07
C ARG A 5 -78.11 22.73 0.68
N GLU A 6 -78.51 21.67 1.36
CA GLU A 6 -77.67 20.57 1.80
C GLU A 6 -76.92 19.95 0.60
N GLN A 7 -75.64 19.62 0.79
CA GLN A 7 -75.05 18.35 0.35
C GLN A 7 -73.63 18.22 0.90
N ALA A 8 -73.45 17.23 1.77
CA ALA A 8 -72.19 16.53 2.03
C ALA A 8 -72.39 15.08 1.54
N PRO A 9 -71.39 14.18 1.65
CA PRO A 9 -70.00 14.23 1.22
C PRO A 9 -69.68 13.04 0.28
N ASP A 10 -68.67 13.13 -0.58
CA ASP A 10 -68.06 11.93 -1.19
C ASP A 10 -66.57 11.86 -0.85
N ALA A 11 -66.24 10.78 -0.16
CA ALA A 11 -64.91 10.34 0.15
C ALA A 11 -64.36 9.55 -1.04
N GLU A 12 -63.24 9.99 -1.60
CA GLU A 12 -62.33 9.09 -2.32
C GLU A 12 -60.93 9.25 -1.73
N THR A 13 -60.67 8.34 -0.79
CA THR A 13 -59.36 7.83 -0.39
C THR A 13 -58.50 7.51 -1.62
N SER A 14 -57.58 8.40 -1.96
CA SER A 14 -56.46 8.08 -2.85
C SER A 14 -55.26 7.72 -1.99
N VAL A 15 -55.22 6.46 -1.58
CA VAL A 15 -54.08 5.81 -0.93
C VAL A 15 -52.95 5.71 -1.95
N SER A 16 -52.02 6.66 -1.89
CA SER A 16 -50.71 6.56 -2.54
C SER A 16 -49.78 5.74 -1.64
N ASP A 17 -50.06 4.45 -1.50
CA ASP A 17 -49.12 3.47 -0.93
C ASP A 17 -48.31 2.86 -2.08
N GLY A 18 -47.47 3.71 -2.67
CA GLY A 18 -46.41 3.29 -3.58
C GLY A 18 -45.28 2.75 -2.73
N GLY A 19 -45.43 1.50 -2.27
CA GLY A 19 -44.42 0.76 -1.52
C GLY A 19 -43.08 0.87 -2.23
N ALA A 20 -42.17 1.65 -1.64
CA ALA A 20 -40.76 1.54 -1.92
C ALA A 20 -40.40 0.10 -1.62
N GLU A 21 -40.18 -0.70 -2.66
CA GLU A 21 -39.63 -2.04 -2.58
C GLU A 21 -38.41 -1.95 -1.66
N GLY A 22 -38.58 -2.46 -0.44
CA GLY A 22 -37.57 -2.39 0.61
C GLY A 22 -36.32 -3.06 0.06
N GLN A 23 -35.29 -2.26 -0.23
CA GLN A 23 -33.99 -2.81 -0.58
C GLN A 23 -33.64 -3.81 0.51
N PRO A 24 -33.34 -5.08 0.15
CA PRO A 24 -33.00 -6.08 1.15
C PRO A 24 -31.78 -5.58 1.93
N HIS A 25 -32.04 -5.09 3.14
CA HIS A 25 -31.01 -4.60 4.03
C HIS A 25 -30.19 -5.80 4.49
N LEU A 26 -28.93 -5.86 4.04
CA LEU A 26 -27.99 -6.86 4.54
C LEU A 26 -27.84 -6.69 6.07
N PRO A 27 -27.83 -7.79 6.85
CA PRO A 27 -27.54 -7.72 8.27
C PRO A 27 -26.20 -7.02 8.53
N THR A 28 -26.13 -6.21 9.60
CA THR A 28 -24.93 -5.46 10.00
C THR A 28 -23.69 -6.36 10.11
N GLU A 29 -23.86 -7.60 10.55
CA GLU A 29 -22.80 -8.60 10.66
C GLU A 29 -22.20 -8.97 9.29
N MET A 30 -23.03 -9.12 8.26
CA MET A 30 -22.55 -9.38 6.89
C MET A 30 -21.82 -8.17 6.32
N LEU A 31 -22.33 -6.96 6.59
CA LEU A 31 -21.67 -5.72 6.19
C LEU A 31 -20.30 -5.56 6.86
N ALA A 32 -20.19 -5.89 8.15
CA ALA A 32 -18.93 -5.91 8.88
C ALA A 32 -17.93 -6.90 8.28
N GLU A 33 -18.39 -8.09 7.89
CA GLU A 33 -17.51 -9.07 7.29
C GLU A 33 -17.00 -8.64 5.90
N VAL A 34 -17.89 -8.09 5.07
CA VAL A 34 -17.49 -7.49 3.78
C VAL A 34 -16.46 -6.38 4.00
N ALA A 35 -16.69 -5.48 4.96
CA ALA A 35 -15.81 -4.35 5.23
C ALA A 35 -14.38 -4.80 5.62
N LYS A 36 -14.22 -5.87 6.40
CA LYS A 36 -12.88 -6.37 6.82
C LYS A 36 -12.06 -6.86 5.63
N HIS A 37 -12.73 -7.41 4.61
CA HIS A 37 -12.08 -7.86 3.38
C HIS A 37 -11.71 -6.73 2.43
N LEU A 38 -12.18 -5.50 2.67
CA LEU A 38 -11.78 -4.33 1.90
C LEU A 38 -10.39 -3.78 2.27
N ALA A 39 -9.83 -4.22 3.41
CA ALA A 39 -8.46 -3.90 3.78
C ALA A 39 -7.47 -4.72 2.94
N THR A 40 -6.59 -4.01 2.23
CA THR A 40 -5.64 -4.57 1.25
C THR A 40 -4.19 -4.45 1.73
N ALA A 41 -3.21 -4.86 0.92
CA ALA A 41 -1.78 -4.62 1.20
C ALA A 41 -1.37 -3.16 1.08
N ASN A 42 -2.15 -2.34 0.39
CA ASN A 42 -1.90 -0.91 0.24
C ASN A 42 -2.80 -0.11 1.21
N PRO A 43 -2.23 0.60 2.21
CA PRO A 43 -3.00 1.37 3.17
C PRO A 43 -3.83 2.48 2.53
N ALA A 44 -3.31 3.18 1.52
CA ALA A 44 -4.08 4.21 0.82
C ALA A 44 -5.29 3.63 0.09
N GLU A 45 -5.14 2.45 -0.52
CA GLU A 45 -6.26 1.72 -1.13
C GLU A 45 -7.27 1.24 -0.09
N THR A 46 -6.80 0.71 1.06
CA THR A 46 -7.67 0.34 2.19
C THR A 46 -8.54 1.50 2.63
N VAL A 47 -7.94 2.68 2.85
CA VAL A 47 -8.71 3.88 3.24
C VAL A 47 -9.77 4.21 2.21
N LYS A 48 -9.39 4.24 0.93
CA LYS A 48 -10.30 4.54 -0.18
C LYS A 48 -11.45 3.54 -0.27
N ASN A 49 -11.18 2.24 -0.13
CA ASN A 49 -12.20 1.20 -0.22
C ASN A 49 -13.18 1.27 0.95
N LEU A 50 -12.68 1.46 2.18
CA LEU A 50 -13.53 1.59 3.37
C LEU A 50 -14.40 2.85 3.33
N VAL A 51 -13.85 4.00 2.92
CA VAL A 51 -14.62 5.24 2.76
C VAL A 51 -15.72 5.08 1.70
N LYS A 52 -15.40 4.48 0.55
CA LYS A 52 -16.40 4.19 -0.48
C LYS A 52 -17.50 3.27 0.03
N PHE A 53 -17.14 2.23 0.77
CA PHE A 53 -18.11 1.31 1.37
C PHE A 53 -19.02 2.02 2.37
N ALA A 54 -18.46 2.84 3.27
CA ALA A 54 -19.21 3.65 4.22
C ALA A 54 -20.12 4.70 3.55
N ALA A 55 -19.89 5.04 2.29
CA ALA A 55 -20.75 5.94 1.53
C ALA A 55 -21.98 5.24 0.93
N VAL A 56 -22.00 3.91 0.84
CA VAL A 56 -23.09 3.15 0.21
C VAL A 56 -24.39 3.19 1.02
N SER A 57 -24.30 3.13 2.36
CA SER A 57 -25.48 3.16 3.22
C SER A 57 -25.15 3.63 4.64
N LYS A 58 -26.19 4.00 5.41
CA LYS A 58 -26.04 4.36 6.83
C LYS A 58 -25.48 3.19 7.65
N SER A 59 -25.98 1.97 7.44
CA SER A 59 -25.49 0.78 8.17
C SER A 59 -24.04 0.43 7.82
N ALA A 60 -23.62 0.60 6.56
CA ALA A 60 -22.21 0.43 6.18
C ALA A 60 -21.31 1.49 6.84
N ARG A 61 -21.81 2.72 6.99
CA ARG A 61 -21.13 3.79 7.73
C ARG A 61 -20.95 3.44 9.21
N GLU A 62 -22.02 3.02 9.87
CA GLU A 62 -22.00 2.60 11.29
C GLU A 62 -20.99 1.46 11.50
N VAL A 63 -20.94 0.48 10.60
CA VAL A 63 -19.94 -0.59 10.64
C VAL A 63 -18.50 -0.06 10.60
N VAL A 64 -18.21 0.88 9.69
CA VAL A 64 -16.82 1.35 9.46
C VAL A 64 -16.35 2.32 10.55
N TYR A 65 -17.26 3.07 11.17
CA TYR A 65 -16.89 4.14 12.12
C TYR A 65 -17.26 3.85 13.58
N ASP A 66 -18.27 3.02 13.84
CA ASP A 66 -18.76 2.77 15.21
C ASP A 66 -18.32 1.39 15.73
N ASP A 67 -17.90 0.46 14.86
CA ASP A 67 -17.37 -0.83 15.30
C ASP A 67 -15.97 -0.66 15.96
N PRO A 68 -15.76 -1.21 17.18
CA PRO A 68 -14.50 -1.07 17.90
C PRO A 68 -13.25 -1.61 17.16
N ALA A 69 -13.40 -2.65 16.33
CA ALA A 69 -12.30 -3.23 15.58
C ALA A 69 -11.82 -2.26 14.49
N PHE A 70 -12.75 -1.63 13.77
CA PHE A 70 -12.41 -0.60 12.79
C PHE A 70 -11.84 0.65 13.45
N THR A 71 -12.42 1.11 14.56
CA THR A 71 -11.87 2.26 15.32
C THR A 71 -10.42 2.01 15.76
N THR A 72 -10.12 0.80 16.24
CA THR A 72 -8.75 0.41 16.62
C THR A 72 -7.83 0.39 15.41
N PHE A 73 -8.26 -0.25 14.31
CA PHE A 73 -7.49 -0.31 13.06
C PHE A 73 -7.20 1.08 12.47
N TRP A 74 -8.19 1.98 12.44
CA TRP A 74 -8.03 3.36 11.95
C TRP A 74 -6.99 4.14 12.75
N ARG A 75 -7.04 4.05 14.08
CA ARG A 75 -6.05 4.67 14.95
C ARG A 75 -4.65 4.13 14.68
N GLN A 76 -4.49 2.82 14.58
CA GLN A 76 -3.19 2.19 14.27
C GLN A 76 -2.66 2.61 12.90
N LEU A 77 -3.52 2.63 11.88
CA LEU A 77 -3.16 3.04 10.53
C LEU A 77 -2.73 4.51 10.46
N ASP A 78 -3.41 5.41 11.15
CA ASP A 78 -3.06 6.83 11.17
C ASP A 78 -1.70 7.07 11.84
N ARG A 79 -1.43 6.38 12.95
CA ARG A 79 -0.13 6.37 13.63
C ARG A 79 0.99 5.89 12.71
N LEU A 80 0.81 4.75 12.05
CA LEU A 80 1.79 4.19 11.10
C LEU A 80 2.05 5.11 9.91
N ARG A 81 0.99 5.74 9.38
CA ARG A 81 1.12 6.73 8.29
C ARG A 81 1.90 7.97 8.76
N THR A 82 1.66 8.42 9.99
CA THR A 82 2.39 9.55 10.58
C THR A 82 3.87 9.21 10.75
N ALA A 83 4.19 8.04 11.30
CA ALA A 83 5.56 7.54 11.43
C ALA A 83 6.27 7.44 10.07
N ALA A 84 5.60 6.86 9.05
CA ALA A 84 6.14 6.79 7.69
C ALA A 84 6.45 8.18 7.14
N LYS A 85 5.53 9.15 7.28
CA LYS A 85 5.77 10.53 6.86
C LYS A 85 6.94 11.18 7.60
N GLY A 86 7.11 10.89 8.88
CA GLY A 86 8.27 11.30 9.67
C GLY A 86 9.58 10.87 9.02
N LEU A 87 9.71 9.58 8.65
CA LEU A 87 10.89 9.07 7.95
C LEU A 87 11.14 9.77 6.62
N HIS A 88 10.11 10.00 5.81
CA HIS A 88 10.24 10.69 4.52
C HIS A 88 10.51 12.19 4.65
N SER A 89 10.38 12.76 5.85
CA SER A 89 10.70 14.17 6.13
C SER A 89 12.12 14.39 6.62
N LEU A 90 12.89 13.31 6.87
CA LEU A 90 14.29 13.40 7.28
C LEU A 90 15.11 14.10 6.19
N ASP A 91 15.88 15.10 6.60
CA ASP A 91 16.83 15.77 5.73
C ASP A 91 18.16 15.02 5.79
N LEU A 92 18.44 14.26 4.74
CA LEU A 92 19.64 13.44 4.60
C LEU A 92 20.52 14.02 3.47
N PRO A 93 21.21 15.16 3.70
CA PRO A 93 21.93 15.88 2.65
C PRO A 93 23.15 15.12 2.13
N ASP A 94 23.75 14.28 2.97
CA ASP A 94 24.96 13.52 2.66
C ASP A 94 24.67 12.06 2.23
N ALA A 95 23.41 11.62 2.30
CA ALA A 95 23.05 10.27 1.89
C ALA A 95 22.89 10.17 0.37
N ASP A 96 23.40 9.08 -0.19
CA ASP A 96 23.29 8.82 -1.61
C ASP A 96 21.83 8.49 -2.00
N LEU A 97 21.50 8.69 -3.28
CA LEU A 97 20.14 8.55 -3.78
C LEU A 97 19.61 7.12 -3.58
N ASP A 98 20.45 6.12 -3.80
CA ASP A 98 20.17 4.71 -3.62
C ASP A 98 19.95 4.35 -2.15
N ASP A 99 20.75 4.85 -1.22
CA ASP A 99 20.57 4.65 0.22
C ASP A 99 19.19 5.13 0.70
N ILE A 100 18.83 6.35 0.33
CA ILE A 100 17.53 6.93 0.66
C ILE A 100 16.40 6.10 0.06
N THR A 101 16.59 5.65 -1.18
CA THR A 101 15.59 4.85 -1.90
C THR A 101 15.39 3.48 -1.26
N TRP A 102 16.48 2.81 -0.89
CA TRP A 102 16.46 1.52 -0.20
C TRP A 102 15.77 1.65 1.16
N ALA A 103 16.19 2.62 1.98
CA ALA A 103 15.69 2.79 3.34
C ALA A 103 14.20 3.19 3.37
N ALA A 104 13.75 3.98 2.40
CA ALA A 104 12.38 4.50 2.37
C ALA A 104 11.39 3.63 1.57
N GLY A 105 11.89 2.68 0.77
CA GLY A 105 11.11 1.79 -0.08
C GLY A 105 9.92 1.11 0.62
N PRO A 106 10.11 0.45 1.78
CA PRO A 106 9.04 -0.30 2.46
C PRO A 106 7.85 0.54 2.92
N THR A 107 7.99 1.87 3.04
CA THR A 107 6.94 2.77 3.51
C THR A 107 6.27 3.59 2.41
N LEU A 108 6.66 3.43 1.15
CA LEU A 108 6.12 4.20 0.03
C LEU A 108 4.60 4.12 -0.12
N LYS A 109 3.99 2.98 0.22
CA LYS A 109 2.54 2.79 0.14
C LYS A 109 1.74 3.63 1.14
N PHE A 110 2.39 4.18 2.17
CA PHE A 110 1.76 5.08 3.14
C PHE A 110 1.71 6.53 2.66
N LEU A 111 2.48 6.87 1.64
CA LEU A 111 2.54 8.20 1.06
C LEU A 111 1.32 8.50 0.19
N SER A 112 0.94 9.78 0.15
CA SER A 112 0.00 10.28 -0.83
C SER A 112 0.59 10.26 -2.23
N GLY A 113 -0.27 10.36 -3.26
CA GLY A 113 0.20 10.40 -4.65
C GLY A 113 1.18 11.55 -4.95
N ALA A 114 1.03 12.71 -4.28
CA ALA A 114 1.96 13.83 -4.43
C ALA A 114 3.32 13.54 -3.77
N GLU A 115 3.32 12.97 -2.56
CA GLU A 115 4.53 12.57 -1.85
C GLU A 115 5.29 11.46 -2.62
N GLN A 116 4.58 10.44 -3.13
CA GLN A 116 5.17 9.43 -4.02
C GLN A 116 5.77 10.06 -5.29
N SER A 117 5.10 11.07 -5.86
CA SER A 117 5.60 11.76 -7.05
C SER A 117 6.90 12.50 -6.75
N ALA A 118 7.01 13.14 -5.58
CA ALA A 118 8.25 13.81 -5.16
C ALA A 118 9.42 12.83 -5.02
N VAL A 119 9.19 11.64 -4.44
CA VAL A 119 10.23 10.59 -4.38
C VAL A 119 10.64 10.14 -5.78
N VAL A 120 9.68 9.89 -6.67
CA VAL A 120 9.98 9.51 -8.06
C VAL A 120 10.68 10.62 -8.82
N ASP A 121 10.28 11.88 -8.64
CA ASP A 121 10.94 13.03 -9.24
C ASP A 121 12.39 13.14 -8.80
N ARG A 122 12.68 12.92 -7.51
CA ARG A 122 14.04 12.88 -6.97
C ARG A 122 14.88 11.81 -7.69
N ILE A 123 14.37 10.59 -7.79
CA ILE A 123 15.06 9.48 -8.49
C ILE A 123 15.32 9.83 -9.96
N LEU A 124 14.29 10.32 -10.66
CA LEU A 124 14.36 10.63 -12.09
C LEU A 124 15.21 11.87 -12.41
N SER A 125 15.38 12.78 -11.45
CA SER A 125 16.23 13.97 -11.59
C SER A 125 17.71 13.72 -11.29
N GLY A 126 18.08 12.53 -10.79
CA GLY A 126 19.47 12.15 -10.52
C GLY A 126 20.35 12.29 -11.77
N SER A 127 21.45 13.06 -11.64
CA SER A 127 22.37 13.33 -12.75
C SER A 127 23.35 12.18 -13.04
N ASP A 128 23.59 11.34 -12.04
CA ASP A 128 24.40 10.13 -12.16
C ASP A 128 23.52 8.97 -12.63
N VAL A 129 23.80 8.46 -13.82
CA VAL A 129 23.03 7.41 -14.49
C VAL A 129 23.11 6.08 -13.75
N GLU A 130 24.27 5.74 -13.18
CA GLU A 130 24.47 4.47 -12.47
C GLU A 130 23.71 4.49 -11.14
N ARG A 131 23.83 5.58 -10.38
CA ARG A 131 23.06 5.76 -9.14
C ARG A 131 21.56 5.83 -9.39
N GLN A 132 21.14 6.48 -10.47
CA GLN A 132 19.74 6.49 -10.87
C GLN A 132 19.24 5.08 -11.22
N ALA A 133 20.01 4.31 -11.98
CA ALA A 133 19.68 2.92 -12.32
C ALA A 133 19.56 2.03 -11.07
N LEU A 134 20.48 2.19 -10.13
CA LEU A 134 20.46 1.48 -8.86
C LEU A 134 19.23 1.86 -8.01
N ALA A 135 18.93 3.14 -7.87
CA ALA A 135 17.72 3.60 -7.17
C ALA A 135 16.44 3.04 -7.81
N ILE A 136 16.33 3.05 -9.15
CA ILE A 136 15.21 2.44 -9.87
C ILE A 136 15.10 0.93 -9.55
N ASN A 137 16.22 0.23 -9.46
CA ASN A 137 16.24 -1.18 -9.10
C ASN A 137 15.84 -1.45 -7.64
N LEU A 138 16.24 -0.58 -6.71
CA LEU A 138 15.82 -0.67 -5.31
C LEU A 138 14.31 -0.44 -5.15
N MET A 139 13.71 0.36 -6.04
CA MET A 139 12.26 0.53 -6.11
C MET A 139 11.51 -0.67 -6.70
N ALA A 140 12.21 -1.62 -7.32
CA ALA A 140 11.57 -2.70 -8.08
C ALA A 140 10.66 -3.58 -7.21
N ASP A 141 11.08 -3.85 -5.96
CA ASP A 141 10.29 -4.64 -5.00
C ASP A 141 9.08 -3.87 -4.45
N HIS A 142 9.08 -2.54 -4.61
CA HIS A 142 8.03 -1.62 -4.15
C HIS A 142 7.24 -1.00 -5.31
N ILE A 143 7.44 -1.47 -6.53
CA ILE A 143 6.85 -0.83 -7.71
C ILE A 143 5.32 -0.92 -7.72
N GLY A 144 4.77 -1.97 -7.10
CA GLY A 144 3.34 -2.16 -6.92
C GLY A 144 2.70 -1.18 -5.93
N ASP A 145 3.50 -0.63 -5.01
CA ASP A 145 3.05 0.31 -3.99
C ASP A 145 2.84 1.73 -4.54
N LEU A 146 3.40 2.00 -5.72
CA LEU A 146 3.26 3.27 -6.41
C LEU A 146 1.92 3.40 -7.14
N GLY A 147 1.37 4.61 -7.13
CA GLY A 147 0.28 5.00 -8.01
C GLY A 147 0.65 4.79 -9.49
N GLY A 148 -0.35 4.44 -10.32
CA GLY A 148 -0.12 4.03 -11.71
C GLY A 148 0.74 4.98 -12.54
N GLY A 149 0.57 6.31 -12.40
CA GLY A 149 1.39 7.29 -13.10
C GLY A 149 2.87 7.25 -12.69
N ASN A 150 3.16 7.21 -11.39
CA ASN A 150 4.53 7.14 -10.86
C ASN A 150 5.22 5.82 -11.23
N ARG A 151 4.47 4.72 -11.14
CA ARG A 151 4.92 3.40 -11.60
C ARG A 151 5.30 3.41 -13.07
N THR A 152 4.44 3.92 -13.95
CA THR A 152 4.72 4.00 -15.40
C THR A 152 5.98 4.83 -15.67
N ARG A 153 6.16 5.96 -14.99
CA ARG A 153 7.35 6.81 -15.16
C ARG A 153 8.66 6.10 -14.81
N LEU A 154 8.72 5.38 -13.70
CA LEU A 154 9.90 4.61 -13.33
C LEU A 154 10.16 3.45 -14.32
N ILE A 155 9.11 2.76 -14.76
CA ILE A 155 9.22 1.67 -15.74
C ILE A 155 9.74 2.20 -17.08
N GLU A 156 9.21 3.31 -17.59
CA GLU A 156 9.70 3.91 -18.83
C GLU A 156 11.15 4.34 -18.71
N ARG A 157 11.54 4.93 -17.57
CA ARG A 157 12.95 5.27 -17.35
C ARG A 157 13.83 4.03 -17.31
N ALA A 158 13.37 2.93 -16.69
CA ALA A 158 14.09 1.66 -16.74
C ALA A 158 14.24 1.15 -18.18
N PHE A 159 13.21 1.26 -19.03
CA PHE A 159 13.35 0.91 -20.45
C PHE A 159 14.36 1.79 -21.19
N GLU A 160 14.33 3.11 -20.99
CA GLU A 160 15.30 4.03 -21.60
C GLU A 160 16.73 3.64 -21.23
N LEU A 161 17.00 3.42 -19.95
CA LEU A 161 18.31 3.00 -19.46
C LEU A 161 18.71 1.63 -20.02
N PHE A 162 17.77 0.68 -20.04
CA PHE A 162 18.01 -0.67 -20.56
C PHE A 162 18.34 -0.69 -22.06
N GLU A 163 17.70 0.18 -22.85
CA GLU A 163 17.90 0.25 -24.28
C GLU A 163 19.18 0.98 -24.66
N GLN A 164 19.53 2.05 -23.93
CA GLN A 164 20.72 2.87 -24.16
C GLN A 164 22.01 2.11 -23.85
N HIS A 165 22.01 1.24 -22.85
CA HIS A 165 23.22 0.58 -22.38
C HIS A 165 23.39 -0.82 -22.96
N ASN A 166 24.64 -1.16 -23.27
CA ASN A 166 24.97 -2.50 -23.74
C ASN A 166 25.59 -3.26 -22.56
N PRO A 167 24.96 -4.32 -22.04
CA PRO A 167 25.46 -5.03 -20.87
C PRO A 167 26.85 -5.66 -21.07
N VAL A 168 27.33 -5.76 -22.32
CA VAL A 168 28.69 -6.21 -22.63
C VAL A 168 29.74 -5.14 -22.29
N TYR A 169 29.39 -3.86 -22.40
CA TYR A 169 30.30 -2.73 -22.22
C TYR A 169 30.02 -1.95 -20.93
N ASP A 170 28.80 -2.05 -20.39
CA ASP A 170 28.34 -1.36 -19.20
C ASP A 170 27.94 -2.40 -18.12
N PRO A 171 28.91 -3.12 -17.54
CA PRO A 171 28.65 -4.19 -16.58
C PRO A 171 28.10 -3.70 -15.24
N ASP A 172 27.97 -2.39 -15.02
CA ASP A 172 27.48 -1.76 -13.79
C ASP A 172 26.00 -1.33 -13.87
N LEU A 173 25.38 -1.36 -15.06
CA LEU A 173 23.92 -1.25 -15.27
C LEU A 173 23.05 -2.54 -15.29
N PRO A 174 23.50 -3.73 -14.82
CA PRO A 174 22.68 -4.92 -14.78
C PRO A 174 21.42 -4.82 -13.89
N SER A 175 21.40 -3.85 -12.98
CA SER A 175 20.30 -3.51 -12.08
C SER A 175 19.00 -3.16 -12.83
N VAL A 176 19.09 -2.53 -14.00
CA VAL A 176 17.90 -2.09 -14.76
C VAL A 176 17.15 -3.28 -15.38
N GLY A 177 17.88 -4.27 -15.89
CA GLY A 177 17.28 -5.50 -16.43
C GLY A 177 16.49 -6.25 -15.35
N SER A 178 17.07 -6.38 -14.15
CA SER A 178 16.43 -6.97 -12.97
C SER A 178 15.16 -6.22 -12.57
N THR A 179 15.17 -4.88 -12.66
CA THR A 179 13.99 -4.05 -12.39
C THR A 179 12.83 -4.43 -13.31
N LEU A 180 13.08 -4.57 -14.62
CA LEU A 180 12.06 -4.93 -15.60
C LEU A 180 11.52 -6.35 -15.40
N VAL A 181 12.34 -7.30 -14.92
CA VAL A 181 11.87 -8.63 -14.48
C VAL A 181 10.82 -8.47 -13.39
N ARG A 182 11.18 -7.78 -12.31
CA ARG A 182 10.36 -7.64 -11.10
C ARG A 182 9.09 -6.83 -11.39
N ALA A 183 9.20 -5.85 -12.27
CA ALA A 183 8.09 -5.05 -12.74
C ALA A 183 7.20 -5.74 -13.79
N TYR A 184 7.54 -6.95 -14.26
CA TYR A 184 6.86 -7.57 -15.41
C TYR A 184 5.33 -7.70 -15.24
N GLY A 185 4.87 -7.98 -14.03
CA GLY A 185 3.44 -8.05 -13.68
C GLY A 185 2.69 -6.72 -13.85
N TYR A 186 3.43 -5.60 -13.78
CA TYR A 186 2.91 -4.24 -13.88
C TYR A 186 3.09 -3.60 -15.25
N LEU A 187 3.84 -4.24 -16.16
CA LEU A 187 4.00 -3.78 -17.52
C LEU A 187 2.65 -3.87 -18.27
N ASP A 188 2.34 -2.83 -19.03
CA ASP A 188 1.24 -2.87 -19.98
C ASP A 188 1.57 -3.76 -21.20
N ARG A 189 0.61 -3.87 -22.13
CA ARG A 189 0.76 -4.74 -23.31
C ARG A 189 1.91 -4.30 -24.20
N ASP A 190 2.06 -3.01 -24.44
CA ASP A 190 3.05 -2.48 -25.37
C ASP A 190 4.44 -2.55 -24.75
N GLN A 191 4.55 -2.26 -23.46
CA GLN A 191 5.76 -2.46 -22.66
C GLN A 191 6.21 -3.93 -22.64
N LYS A 192 5.28 -4.89 -22.50
CA LYS A 192 5.61 -6.33 -22.57
C LYS A 192 6.15 -6.72 -23.95
N VAL A 193 5.53 -6.23 -25.02
CA VAL A 193 6.01 -6.50 -26.39
C VAL A 193 7.39 -5.88 -26.61
N ARG A 194 7.59 -4.62 -26.19
CA ARG A 194 8.90 -3.94 -26.25
C ARG A 194 9.96 -4.72 -25.49
N PHE A 195 9.65 -5.16 -24.28
CA PHE A 195 10.53 -5.98 -23.44
C PHE A 195 10.93 -7.29 -24.14
N LEU A 196 9.96 -8.04 -24.67
CA LEU A 196 10.22 -9.30 -25.37
C LEU A 196 11.00 -9.10 -26.68
N ASN A 197 10.72 -8.03 -27.42
CA ASN A 197 11.47 -7.70 -28.64
C ASN A 197 12.92 -7.31 -28.33
N ALA A 198 13.15 -6.53 -27.27
CA ALA A 198 14.49 -6.17 -26.84
C ALA A 198 15.32 -7.41 -26.45
N MET A 199 14.68 -8.41 -25.85
CA MET A 199 15.27 -9.71 -25.55
C MET A 199 15.57 -10.52 -26.82
N ALA A 200 14.61 -10.62 -27.74
CA ALA A 200 14.76 -11.41 -28.97
C ALA A 200 15.85 -10.86 -29.90
N ASN A 201 15.99 -9.53 -29.99
CA ASN A 201 16.94 -8.88 -30.89
C ASN A 201 18.36 -8.80 -30.32
N HIS A 202 18.54 -9.08 -29.02
CA HIS A 202 19.84 -8.98 -28.35
C HIS A 202 20.11 -10.22 -27.48
N PRO A 203 20.66 -11.31 -28.04
CA PRO A 203 20.89 -12.56 -27.32
C PRO A 203 21.71 -12.41 -26.03
N ALA A 204 22.68 -11.49 -26.00
CA ALA A 204 23.45 -11.17 -24.80
C ALA A 204 22.58 -10.59 -23.66
N ARG A 205 21.62 -9.69 -24.00
CA ARG A 205 20.63 -9.17 -23.04
C ARG A 205 19.70 -10.29 -22.57
N ALA A 206 19.31 -11.18 -23.47
CA ALA A 206 18.46 -12.32 -23.12
C ALA A 206 19.11 -13.29 -22.14
N GLN A 207 20.38 -13.63 -22.36
CA GLN A 207 21.13 -14.48 -21.45
C GLN A 207 21.32 -13.82 -20.09
N TYR A 208 21.66 -12.52 -20.07
CA TYR A 208 21.78 -11.77 -18.84
C TYR A 208 20.48 -11.78 -18.02
N PHE A 209 19.35 -11.52 -18.67
CA PHE A 209 18.04 -11.55 -18.02
C PHE A 209 17.65 -12.94 -17.51
N ALA A 210 17.96 -14.01 -18.26
CA ALA A 210 17.72 -15.37 -17.79
C ALA A 210 18.46 -15.66 -16.46
N ASN A 211 19.68 -15.13 -16.32
CA ASN A 211 20.42 -15.21 -15.07
C ASN A 211 19.78 -14.36 -13.97
N ALA A 212 19.35 -13.13 -14.27
CA ALA A 212 18.67 -12.27 -13.30
C ALA A 212 17.37 -12.89 -12.77
N VAL A 213 16.56 -13.51 -13.64
CA VAL A 213 15.36 -14.27 -13.25
C VAL A 213 15.71 -15.45 -12.35
N ALA A 214 16.79 -16.19 -12.67
CA ALA A 214 17.22 -17.33 -11.88
C ALA A 214 17.69 -16.89 -10.48
N SER A 215 18.49 -15.82 -10.39
CA SER A 215 18.95 -15.24 -9.11
C SER A 215 17.79 -14.70 -8.28
N HIS A 216 16.82 -14.03 -8.90
CA HIS A 216 15.65 -13.52 -8.20
C HIS A 216 14.76 -14.65 -7.66
N SER A 217 14.61 -15.72 -8.44
CA SER A 217 13.87 -16.91 -8.00
C SER A 217 14.53 -17.55 -6.77
N THR A 218 15.87 -17.54 -6.67
CA THR A 218 16.60 -18.05 -5.52
C THR A 218 16.52 -17.13 -4.29
N ASP A 219 16.56 -15.80 -4.48
CA ASP A 219 16.52 -14.84 -3.37
C ASP A 219 15.13 -14.78 -2.71
N HIS A 220 14.06 -14.88 -3.51
CA HIS A 220 12.69 -14.98 -2.97
C HIS A 220 12.43 -16.28 -2.21
N SER A 221 13.12 -17.38 -2.55
CA SER A 221 13.06 -18.62 -1.77
C SER A 221 13.90 -18.60 -0.49
N ASN A 222 14.95 -17.77 -0.43
CA ASN A 222 15.86 -17.69 0.71
C ASN A 222 15.56 -16.54 1.68
N SER A 223 14.73 -15.58 1.26
CA SER A 223 14.13 -14.58 2.15
C SER A 223 13.04 -15.25 2.99
N LEU A 224 13.47 -16.10 3.92
CA LEU A 224 12.62 -16.53 5.02
C LEU A 224 12.07 -15.25 5.65
N PRO A 225 10.74 -15.06 5.74
CA PRO A 225 10.22 -14.01 6.60
C PRO A 225 10.88 -14.21 7.97
N PRO A 226 11.33 -13.14 8.65
CA PRO A 226 11.88 -13.28 9.99
C PRO A 226 10.88 -14.12 10.79
N SER A 227 11.34 -15.30 11.25
CA SER A 227 10.48 -16.34 11.81
C SER A 227 9.48 -15.69 12.76
N GLU A 228 8.22 -15.54 12.34
CA GLU A 228 7.18 -15.01 13.21
C GLU A 228 7.10 -15.97 14.40
N PRO A 229 7.36 -15.53 15.64
CA PRO A 229 7.10 -16.37 16.79
C PRO A 229 5.62 -16.72 16.78
N ALA A 230 5.34 -18.03 16.84
CA ALA A 230 4.01 -18.58 16.80
C ALA A 230 3.07 -17.89 17.80
N ALA A 231 1.97 -17.33 17.28
CA ALA A 231 0.75 -17.00 17.99
C ALA A 231 0.92 -16.21 19.32
N VAL A 232 1.02 -14.89 19.22
CA VAL A 232 0.52 -13.98 20.27
C VAL A 232 -0.33 -12.88 19.64
N THR A 233 -1.60 -13.24 19.39
CA THR A 233 -2.71 -12.34 19.03
C THR A 233 -3.15 -11.52 20.26
N GLN A 234 -2.38 -10.51 20.65
CA GLN A 234 -2.84 -9.50 21.60
C GLN A 234 -2.61 -8.10 21.03
N SER A 235 -3.69 -7.36 20.80
CA SER A 235 -3.68 -5.99 20.27
C SER A 235 -2.82 -5.03 21.11
N SER A 236 -2.66 -5.29 22.41
CA SER A 236 -1.75 -4.55 23.29
C SER A 236 -0.28 -4.68 22.87
N HIS A 237 0.12 -5.83 22.33
CA HIS A 237 1.48 -6.04 21.81
C HIS A 237 1.71 -5.22 20.53
N LEU A 238 0.72 -5.18 19.62
CA LEU A 238 0.79 -4.36 18.42
C LEU A 238 0.84 -2.87 18.76
N ASP A 239 -0.02 -2.39 19.67
CA ASP A 239 0.02 -0.98 20.09
C ASP A 239 1.35 -0.57 20.72
N ASN A 240 1.96 -1.44 21.53
CA ASN A 240 3.30 -1.22 22.09
C ASN A 240 4.37 -1.18 21.00
N SER A 241 4.28 -2.07 19.99
CA SER A 241 5.19 -2.06 18.84
C SER A 241 5.06 -0.76 18.03
N ILE A 242 3.84 -0.26 17.80
CA ILE A 242 3.63 1.02 17.13
C ILE A 242 4.20 2.18 17.96
N THR A 243 4.03 2.15 19.29
CA THR A 243 4.64 3.16 20.18
C THR A 243 6.17 3.15 20.09
N ALA A 244 6.79 1.96 20.04
CA ALA A 244 8.24 1.84 19.87
C ALA A 244 8.70 2.38 18.51
N ILE A 245 7.96 2.09 17.44
CA ILE A 245 8.20 2.62 16.09
C ILE A 245 8.16 4.16 16.10
N GLU A 246 7.12 4.75 16.69
CA GLU A 246 6.99 6.21 16.80
C GLU A 246 8.17 6.82 17.56
N ALA A 247 8.58 6.21 18.68
CA ALA A 247 9.73 6.68 19.45
C ALA A 247 11.04 6.62 18.64
N SER A 248 11.26 5.57 17.84
CA SER A 248 12.43 5.47 16.95
C SER A 248 12.40 6.52 15.83
N VAL A 249 11.23 6.81 15.26
CA VAL A 249 11.09 7.89 14.27
C VAL A 249 11.37 9.24 14.90
N ASP A 250 10.84 9.51 16.09
CA ASP A 250 11.07 10.76 16.82
C ASP A 250 12.55 10.96 17.18
N GLU A 251 13.25 9.88 17.56
CA GLU A 251 14.69 9.89 17.81
C GLU A 251 15.48 10.23 16.54
N LEU A 252 15.17 9.61 15.40
CA LEU A 252 15.77 9.91 14.11
C LEU A 252 15.57 11.38 13.69
N ILE A 253 14.36 11.92 13.91
CA ILE A 253 14.04 13.31 13.59
C ILE A 253 14.81 14.28 14.49
N ARG A 254 14.93 13.97 15.79
CA ARG A 254 15.60 14.83 16.77
C ARG A 254 17.12 14.85 16.56
N ASP A 255 17.71 13.68 16.34
CA ASP A 255 19.15 13.48 16.37
C ASP A 255 19.74 13.55 14.95
N ASN A 256 19.30 14.52 14.13
CA ASN A 256 19.66 14.78 12.73
C ASN A 256 21.16 15.06 12.46
N THR A 257 22.05 14.62 13.35
CA THR A 257 23.51 14.77 13.38
C THR A 257 24.26 13.44 13.25
N ILE A 258 23.57 12.31 13.04
CA ILE A 258 24.22 10.98 12.96
C ILE A 258 24.87 10.79 11.57
N VAL A 259 25.97 10.03 11.56
CA VAL A 259 26.73 9.61 10.37
C VAL A 259 25.80 8.89 9.37
N PRO A 260 25.86 9.20 8.06
CA PRO A 260 24.88 8.74 7.07
C PRO A 260 24.65 7.22 7.08
N ASP A 261 25.71 6.41 7.04
CA ASP A 261 25.59 4.95 6.83
C ASP A 261 24.81 4.24 7.96
N GLU A 262 25.15 4.49 9.22
CA GLU A 262 24.43 3.89 10.36
C GLU A 262 22.98 4.39 10.44
N THR A 263 22.73 5.62 10.01
CA THR A 263 21.39 6.22 10.00
C THR A 263 20.50 5.53 8.98
N ILE A 264 21.03 5.22 7.79
CA ILE A 264 20.30 4.60 6.69
C ILE A 264 19.82 3.19 7.06
N ASP A 265 20.67 2.38 7.70
CA ASP A 265 20.29 1.04 8.20
C ASP A 265 19.16 1.12 9.24
N VAL A 266 19.23 2.10 10.15
CA VAL A 266 18.18 2.31 11.15
C VAL A 266 16.87 2.74 10.48
N ILE A 267 16.92 3.68 9.53
CA ILE A 267 15.72 4.11 8.77
C ILE A 267 15.09 2.91 8.06
N TYR A 268 15.89 2.08 7.39
CA TYR A 268 15.39 0.86 6.74
C TYR A 268 14.70 -0.08 7.73
N ALA A 269 15.34 -0.37 8.87
CA ALA A 269 14.78 -1.24 9.90
C ALA A 269 13.44 -0.71 10.45
N VAL A 270 13.33 0.61 10.67
CA VAL A 270 12.08 1.25 11.10
C VAL A 270 11.03 1.19 9.98
N SER A 271 11.40 1.44 8.72
CA SER A 271 10.51 1.31 7.56
C SER A 271 9.92 -0.10 7.44
N VAL A 272 10.75 -1.15 7.58
CA VAL A 272 10.29 -2.55 7.59
C VAL A 272 9.35 -2.83 8.76
N SER A 273 9.63 -2.25 9.93
CA SER A 273 8.79 -2.39 11.12
C SER A 273 7.41 -1.75 10.95
N ILE A 274 7.35 -0.56 10.33
CA ILE A 274 6.09 0.12 9.98
C ILE A 274 5.25 -0.77 9.05
N ASN A 275 5.86 -1.30 8.00
CA ASN A 275 5.19 -2.18 7.05
C ASN A 275 4.62 -3.44 7.73
N SER A 276 5.44 -4.09 8.56
CA SER A 276 5.06 -5.30 9.29
C SER A 276 3.92 -5.04 10.28
N ALA A 277 3.96 -3.91 10.99
CA ALA A 277 2.90 -3.51 11.92
C ALA A 277 1.56 -3.29 11.19
N TYR A 278 1.56 -2.72 9.98
CA TYR A 278 0.35 -2.60 9.17
C TYR A 278 -0.20 -3.95 8.71
N ASP A 279 0.67 -4.86 8.24
CA ASP A 279 0.25 -6.21 7.87
C ASP A 279 -0.33 -6.98 9.08
N HIS A 280 0.18 -6.73 10.29
CA HIS A 280 -0.40 -7.25 11.52
C HIS A 280 -1.75 -6.61 11.86
N ALA A 281 -1.87 -5.28 11.83
CA ALA A 281 -3.13 -4.57 12.07
C ALA A 281 -4.25 -5.05 11.13
N ARG A 282 -3.91 -5.28 9.85
CA ARG A 282 -4.86 -5.81 8.87
C ARG A 282 -5.29 -7.25 9.19
N ARG A 283 -4.37 -8.11 9.66
CA ARG A 283 -4.70 -9.47 10.10
C ARG A 283 -5.62 -9.44 11.31
N GLU A 284 -5.31 -8.63 12.33
CA GLU A 284 -6.16 -8.47 13.51
C GLU A 284 -7.58 -7.99 13.13
N LEU A 285 -7.70 -7.03 12.21
CA LEU A 285 -9.00 -6.57 11.70
C LEU A 285 -9.80 -7.71 11.04
N ARG A 286 -9.14 -8.54 10.22
CA ARG A 286 -9.78 -9.68 9.55
C ARG A 286 -10.21 -10.78 10.53
N ASP A 287 -9.45 -11.00 11.60
CA ASP A 287 -9.74 -12.06 12.57
C ASP A 287 -10.72 -11.64 13.68
N ALA A 288 -11.03 -10.35 13.83
CA ALA A 288 -11.89 -9.81 14.88
C ALA A 288 -13.32 -10.41 14.95
N SER A 289 -13.83 -11.04 13.88
CA SER A 289 -15.12 -11.75 13.87
C SER A 289 -15.09 -13.07 14.66
N ARG A 290 -13.98 -13.82 14.53
CA ARG A 290 -13.90 -15.21 15.01
C ARG A 290 -13.92 -15.32 16.53
N THR A 291 -13.56 -14.27 17.23
CA THR A 291 -13.52 -14.23 18.70
C THR A 291 -14.91 -14.13 19.32
N ARG A 292 -15.89 -13.47 18.68
CA ARG A 292 -17.26 -13.39 19.23
C ARG A 292 -17.96 -14.75 19.22
N ASP A 293 -17.81 -15.54 18.16
CA ASP A 293 -18.44 -16.87 18.04
C ASP A 293 -17.85 -17.90 19.00
N ARG A 294 -16.56 -17.77 19.36
CA ARG A 294 -15.94 -18.66 20.35
C ARG A 294 -16.36 -18.35 21.78
N SER A 295 -16.69 -17.10 22.09
CA SER A 295 -17.19 -16.72 23.41
C SER A 295 -18.64 -17.14 23.66
N THR A 296 -19.46 -17.33 22.62
CA THR A 296 -20.86 -17.77 22.76
C THR A 296 -21.01 -19.29 22.83
N LEU A 297 -20.11 -20.06 22.22
CA LEU A 297 -20.07 -21.53 22.32
C LEU A 297 -19.51 -22.08 23.64
N ALA A 298 -18.91 -21.21 24.47
CA ALA A 298 -18.33 -21.58 25.77
C ALA A 298 -19.27 -21.33 26.97
N ARG A 299 -20.56 -21.07 26.73
CA ARG A 299 -21.60 -20.96 27.75
C ARG A 299 -22.66 -22.02 27.56
#